data_AF-A0A7Y1ZVF4-F1
#
_entry.id   AF-A0A7Y1ZVF4-F1
#
_cell.length_a   1.000
_cell.length_b   1.000
_cell.length_c   1.000
_cell.angle_alpha   90.00
_cell.angle_beta   90.00
_cell.angle_gamma   90.00
#
_symmetry.space_group_name_H-M   'P 1'
#
loop_
_entity.id
_entity.type
_entity.pdbx_description
1 polymer ?
#
loop_
_entity_poly.entity_id
_entity_poly.type
_entity_poly.pdbx_seq_one_letter_code
_entity_poly.pdbx_strand_id
1 'polypeptide(L)'
;MPAPPAGTVELPRRPLDVFRWVFGAGAVVLILWSLLRIDIKWSRLWDAPSDLWTIGTLMFGRMESGDIGKLSGAMWESIAIAWLGTIIAAVFAIPLSFLAAENLVGRPVAWVTRQVFNILRAVPEVILALAFIPLFGLTPMAGVMAIGVGSIGTLGKLFYEIHEGIKTGPLEAADAVGASRLQRMRWGVIPQVTPEMTSFLLYRFEVNIRASAVLGLVGAGGIGSDISQALLFKDWGTAGLGLIIVVVGTIIVDTISGAVRRRIVSGRQSATTTTEPELAITGGVLG
;
A
#
# COMPACT_ATOMS: atom_id res chain seq x y z
N MET A 1 -62.64 -41.44 -17.97
CA MET A 1 -62.00 -40.53 -17.00
C MET A 1 -62.37 -39.10 -17.37
N PRO A 2 -62.87 -38.27 -16.46
CA PRO A 2 -63.07 -36.85 -16.75
C PRO A 2 -61.71 -36.14 -16.83
N ALA A 3 -61.57 -35.21 -17.78
CA ALA A 3 -60.34 -34.44 -17.97
C ALA A 3 -60.08 -33.49 -16.79
N PRO A 4 -58.80 -33.19 -16.45
CA PRO A 4 -58.50 -32.28 -15.34
C PRO A 4 -58.96 -30.86 -15.66
N PRO A 5 -59.44 -30.08 -14.66
CA PRO A 5 -59.85 -28.70 -14.88
C PRO A 5 -58.65 -27.85 -15.29
N ALA A 6 -58.79 -27.13 -16.41
CA ALA A 6 -57.81 -26.18 -16.91
C ALA A 6 -57.76 -24.93 -16.01
N GLY A 7 -57.12 -25.05 -14.84
CA GLY A 7 -56.78 -23.92 -14.01
C GLY A 7 -55.61 -23.17 -14.62
N THR A 8 -55.86 -22.03 -15.25
CA THR A 8 -54.80 -21.11 -15.67
C THR A 8 -54.17 -20.50 -14.42
N VAL A 9 -52.99 -21.00 -14.03
CA VAL A 9 -52.19 -20.39 -12.97
C VAL A 9 -51.77 -18.99 -13.45
N GLU A 10 -52.48 -17.94 -13.01
CA GLU A 10 -52.02 -16.56 -13.21
C GLU A 10 -50.80 -16.32 -12.31
N LEU A 11 -49.63 -16.34 -12.94
CA LEU A 11 -48.38 -16.00 -12.28
C LEU A 11 -48.42 -14.51 -11.87
N PRO A 12 -48.13 -14.16 -10.60
CA PRO A 12 -48.11 -12.77 -10.18
C PRO A 12 -47.08 -11.99 -11.00
N ARG A 13 -47.47 -10.83 -11.53
CA ARG A 13 -46.58 -9.95 -12.30
C ARG A 13 -45.40 -9.54 -11.42
N ARG A 14 -44.17 -9.78 -11.89
CA ARG A 14 -42.94 -9.40 -11.18
C ARG A 14 -43.02 -7.91 -10.82
N PRO A 15 -42.80 -7.52 -9.54
CA PRO A 15 -42.80 -6.12 -9.17
C PRO A 15 -41.66 -5.43 -9.93
N LEU A 16 -42.00 -4.35 -10.63
CA LEU A 16 -40.99 -3.52 -11.29
C LEU A 16 -40.08 -2.96 -10.21
N ASP A 17 -38.80 -3.29 -10.31
CA ASP A 17 -37.79 -2.91 -9.32
C ASP A 17 -37.38 -1.44 -9.56
N VAL A 18 -38.31 -0.52 -9.26
CA VAL A 18 -38.23 0.92 -9.57
C VAL A 18 -36.93 1.52 -9.07
N PHE A 19 -36.43 1.06 -7.91
CA PHE A 19 -35.16 1.49 -7.34
C PHE A 19 -33.98 1.22 -8.28
N ARG A 20 -33.89 0.03 -8.87
CA ARG A 20 -32.80 -0.34 -9.79
C ARG A 20 -32.85 0.46 -11.08
N TRP A 21 -34.05 0.71 -11.60
CA TRP A 21 -34.22 1.50 -12.83
C TRP A 21 -33.92 2.98 -12.63
N VAL A 22 -34.36 3.57 -11.51
CA VAL A 22 -34.06 4.97 -11.18
C VAL A 22 -32.56 5.17 -10.94
N PHE A 23 -31.93 4.29 -10.16
CA PHE A 23 -30.50 4.38 -9.88
C PHE A 23 -29.66 4.10 -11.13
N GLY A 24 -30.07 3.12 -11.95
CA GLY A 24 -29.44 2.82 -13.23
C GLY A 24 -29.55 3.97 -14.23
N ALA A 25 -30.74 4.56 -14.39
CA ALA A 25 -30.94 5.73 -15.23
C ALA A 25 -30.14 6.94 -14.73
N GLY A 26 -30.10 7.17 -13.42
CA GLY A 26 -29.28 8.22 -12.80
C GLY A 26 -27.79 8.04 -13.09
N ALA A 27 -27.27 6.82 -12.95
CA ALA A 27 -25.89 6.50 -13.30
C ALA A 27 -25.60 6.73 -14.78
N VAL A 28 -26.50 6.32 -15.69
CA VAL A 28 -26.36 6.54 -17.13
C VAL A 28 -26.37 8.05 -17.46
N VAL A 29 -27.26 8.83 -16.84
CA VAL A 29 -27.29 10.29 -17.02
C VAL A 29 -26.01 10.94 -16.51
N LEU A 30 -25.49 10.51 -15.35
CA LEU A 30 -24.22 11.03 -14.83
C LEU A 30 -23.03 10.68 -15.73
N ILE A 31 -22.99 9.47 -16.29
CA ILE A 31 -21.97 9.05 -17.24
C ILE A 31 -22.07 9.87 -18.53
N LEU A 32 -23.26 10.01 -19.10
CA LEU A 32 -23.47 10.82 -20.31
C LEU A 32 -23.14 12.29 -20.06
N TRP A 33 -23.55 12.84 -18.92
CA TRP A 33 -23.23 14.21 -18.54
C TRP A 33 -21.73 14.40 -18.36
N SER A 34 -21.02 13.43 -17.77
CA SER A 34 -19.57 13.44 -17.68
C SER A 34 -18.92 13.39 -19.07
N LEU A 35 -19.33 12.46 -19.94
CA LEU A 35 -18.78 12.30 -21.29
C LEU A 35 -19.01 13.53 -22.17
N LEU A 36 -20.17 14.18 -22.05
CA LEU A 36 -20.51 15.38 -22.80
C LEU A 36 -19.79 16.64 -22.28
N ARG A 37 -19.27 16.61 -21.05
CA ARG A 37 -18.53 17.73 -20.43
C ARG A 37 -17.01 17.59 -20.53
N ILE A 38 -16.49 16.41 -20.81
CA ILE A 38 -15.06 16.24 -21.03
C ILE A 38 -14.74 16.75 -22.43
N ASP A 39 -13.87 17.76 -22.52
CA ASP A 39 -13.25 18.23 -23.77
C ASP A 39 -12.27 17.17 -24.32
N ILE A 40 -12.80 16.03 -24.78
CA ILE A 40 -11.99 14.97 -25.38
C ILE A 40 -11.63 15.39 -26.81
N LYS A 41 -10.36 15.77 -26.99
CA LYS A 41 -9.79 15.95 -28.32
C LYS A 41 -9.51 14.57 -28.93
N TRP A 42 -10.53 13.94 -29.50
CA TRP A 42 -10.45 12.61 -30.14
C TRP A 42 -9.34 12.51 -31.20
N SER A 43 -8.99 13.63 -31.84
CA SER A 43 -7.85 13.69 -32.76
C SER A 43 -6.51 13.33 -32.10
N ARG A 44 -6.27 13.79 -30.86
CA ARG A 44 -5.01 13.51 -30.15
C ARG A 44 -4.85 12.05 -29.75
N LEU A 45 -5.93 11.29 -29.68
CA LEU A 45 -5.84 9.84 -29.43
C LEU A 45 -5.21 9.13 -30.63
N TRP A 46 -5.47 9.61 -31.86
CA TRP A 46 -4.83 9.07 -33.06
C TRP A 46 -3.38 9.52 -33.21
N ASP A 47 -3.04 10.71 -32.73
CA ASP A 47 -1.66 11.21 -32.72
C ASP A 47 -0.83 10.63 -31.56
N ALA A 48 -1.47 10.07 -30.53
CA ALA A 48 -0.80 9.60 -29.31
C ALA A 48 0.31 8.56 -29.57
N PRO A 49 0.13 7.53 -30.43
CA PRO A 49 1.21 6.59 -30.71
C PRO A 49 2.44 7.26 -31.34
N SER A 50 2.25 8.20 -32.27
CA SER A 50 3.37 8.94 -32.87
C SER A 50 4.05 9.91 -31.91
N ASP A 51 3.27 10.57 -31.05
CA ASP A 51 3.80 11.48 -30.04
C ASP A 51 4.61 10.73 -28.98
N LEU A 52 4.09 9.59 -28.50
CA LEU A 52 4.79 8.70 -27.56
C LEU A 52 6.06 8.12 -28.18
N TRP A 53 6.02 7.74 -29.46
CA TRP A 53 7.21 7.28 -30.17
C TRP A 53 8.27 8.38 -30.28
N THR A 54 7.84 9.61 -30.60
CA THR A 54 8.74 10.77 -30.67
C THR A 54 9.36 11.08 -29.31
N ILE A 55 8.57 11.11 -28.24
CA ILE A 55 9.09 11.33 -26.88
C ILE A 55 10.04 10.20 -26.48
N GLY A 56 9.69 8.95 -26.76
CA GLY A 56 10.53 7.79 -26.47
C GLY A 56 11.87 7.85 -27.20
N THR A 57 11.87 8.15 -28.49
CA THR A 57 13.11 8.29 -29.28
C THR A 57 13.97 9.46 -28.80
N LEU A 58 13.36 10.58 -28.40
CA LEU A 58 14.09 11.71 -27.82
C LEU A 58 14.68 11.35 -26.45
N MET A 59 13.93 10.65 -25.60
CA MET A 59 14.34 10.26 -24.25
C MET A 59 15.46 9.23 -24.26
N PHE A 60 15.32 8.18 -25.06
CA PHE A 60 16.24 7.04 -25.06
C PHE A 60 17.33 7.15 -26.13
N GLY A 61 17.14 7.97 -27.17
CA GLY A 61 18.13 8.15 -28.24
C GLY A 61 19.20 9.20 -27.94
N ARG A 62 19.00 10.05 -26.93
CA ARG A 62 19.91 11.16 -26.57
C ARG A 62 20.47 11.03 -25.14
N MET A 63 20.43 9.83 -24.56
CA MET A 63 20.96 9.63 -23.21
C MET A 63 22.47 9.80 -23.20
N GLU A 64 22.96 10.68 -22.33
CA GLU A 64 24.39 10.90 -22.13
C GLU A 64 24.90 10.08 -20.94
N SER A 65 25.95 9.29 -21.13
CA SER A 65 26.51 8.45 -20.07
C SER A 65 27.15 9.26 -18.93
N GLY A 66 27.47 10.54 -19.17
CA GLY A 66 28.05 11.44 -18.17
C GLY A 66 27.13 11.68 -16.96
N ASP A 67 25.82 11.62 -17.15
CA ASP A 67 24.85 11.93 -16.10
C ASP A 67 24.53 10.73 -15.18
N ILE A 68 24.99 9.52 -15.51
CA ILE A 68 24.70 8.30 -14.74
C ILE A 68 25.15 8.45 -13.28
N GLY A 69 26.35 8.99 -13.04
CA GLY A 69 26.88 9.18 -11.68
C GLY A 69 26.05 10.17 -10.86
N LYS A 70 25.64 11.28 -11.47
CA LYS A 70 24.81 12.30 -10.83
C LYS A 70 23.41 11.74 -10.50
N LEU A 71 22.74 11.14 -11.48
CA LEU A 71 21.39 10.64 -11.34
C LEU A 71 21.29 9.42 -10.41
N SER A 72 22.30 8.54 -10.40
CA SER A 72 22.36 7.44 -9.43
C SER A 72 22.57 7.96 -7.99
N GLY A 73 23.35 9.03 -7.81
CA GLY A 73 23.44 9.76 -6.54
C GLY A 73 22.10 10.33 -6.10
N ALA A 74 21.35 10.95 -7.03
CA ALA A 74 20.02 11.47 -6.76
C ALA A 74 19.00 10.36 -6.44
N MET A 75 19.12 9.19 -7.07
CA MET A 75 18.32 8.01 -6.73
C MET A 75 18.63 7.51 -5.32
N TRP A 76 19.90 7.51 -4.92
CA TRP A 76 20.29 7.16 -3.56
C TRP A 76 19.72 8.13 -2.52
N GLU A 77 19.69 9.42 -2.84
CA GLU A 77 19.02 10.42 -2.01
C GLU A 77 17.52 10.12 -1.85
N SER A 78 16.82 9.77 -2.92
CA SER A 78 15.42 9.31 -2.85
C SER A 78 15.24 8.08 -1.96
N ILE A 79 16.14 7.10 -2.04
CA ILE A 79 16.14 5.92 -1.16
C ILE A 79 16.36 6.33 0.30
N ALA A 80 17.28 7.25 0.57
CA ALA A 80 17.56 7.74 1.92
C ALA A 80 16.35 8.50 2.50
N ILE A 81 15.71 9.36 1.70
CA ILE A 81 14.49 10.07 2.10
C ILE A 81 13.39 9.07 2.50
N ALA A 82 13.16 8.07 1.66
CA ALA A 82 12.17 7.02 1.92
C ALA A 82 12.51 6.18 3.16
N TRP A 83 13.78 5.83 3.34
CA TRP A 83 14.26 5.05 4.48
C TRP A 83 14.05 5.80 5.79
N LEU A 84 14.52 7.05 5.88
CA LEU A 84 14.37 7.89 7.07
C LEU A 84 12.90 8.16 7.39
N GLY A 85 12.08 8.47 6.38
CA GLY A 85 10.64 8.64 6.56
C GLY A 85 9.98 7.37 7.09
N THR A 86 10.38 6.20 6.59
CA THR A 86 9.86 4.90 7.07
C THR A 86 10.29 4.61 8.51
N ILE A 87 11.53 4.97 8.91
CA ILE A 87 11.99 4.82 10.29
C ILE A 87 11.16 5.70 11.22
N ILE A 88 10.97 6.98 10.89
CA ILE A 88 10.11 7.89 11.67
C ILE A 88 8.72 7.27 11.81
N ALA A 89 8.17 6.78 10.70
CA ALA A 89 6.88 6.14 10.71
C ALA A 89 6.81 4.90 11.60
N ALA A 90 7.82 4.03 11.55
CA ALA A 90 7.90 2.85 12.40
C ALA A 90 7.96 3.22 13.90
N VAL A 91 8.79 4.20 14.25
CA VAL A 91 8.99 4.67 15.64
C VAL A 91 7.67 5.13 16.26
N PHE A 92 6.82 5.82 15.51
CA PHE A 92 5.53 6.31 16.01
C PHE A 92 4.38 5.30 15.80
N ALA A 93 4.32 4.63 14.64
CA ALA A 93 3.23 3.72 14.31
C ALA A 93 3.22 2.47 15.19
N ILE A 94 4.38 1.89 15.50
CA ILE A 94 4.49 0.69 16.34
C ILE A 94 3.82 0.92 17.71
N PRO A 95 4.24 1.89 18.54
CA PRO A 95 3.62 2.10 19.85
C PRO A 95 2.16 2.55 19.75
N LEU A 96 1.83 3.47 18.82
CA LEU A 96 0.45 3.96 18.68
C LEU A 96 -0.51 2.87 18.20
N SER A 97 -0.05 1.90 17.42
CA SER A 97 -0.89 0.80 16.94
C SER A 97 -1.30 -0.18 18.05
N PHE A 98 -0.54 -0.29 19.15
CA PHE A 98 -0.99 -1.01 20.34
C PHE A 98 -2.12 -0.27 21.06
N LEU A 99 -2.09 1.07 21.06
CA LEU A 99 -3.17 1.90 21.61
C LEU A 99 -4.42 1.94 20.71
N ALA A 100 -4.28 1.63 19.42
CA ALA A 100 -5.39 1.56 18.48
C ALA A 100 -6.11 0.20 18.43
N ALA A 101 -5.55 -0.81 19.11
CA ALA A 101 -6.07 -2.17 19.13
C ALA A 101 -7.11 -2.34 20.25
N GLU A 102 -8.37 -2.59 19.87
CA GLU A 102 -9.51 -2.62 20.81
C GLU A 102 -9.43 -3.78 21.81
N ASN A 103 -8.83 -4.90 21.41
CA ASN A 103 -8.56 -6.06 22.26
C ASN A 103 -7.47 -5.82 23.32
N LEU A 104 -6.67 -4.74 23.22
CA LEU A 104 -5.58 -4.44 24.16
C LEU A 104 -5.92 -3.32 25.15
N VAL A 105 -6.53 -2.22 24.69
CA VAL A 105 -6.76 -1.02 25.53
C VAL A 105 -8.23 -0.63 25.70
N GLY A 106 -9.15 -1.32 25.04
CA GLY A 106 -10.59 -1.04 25.08
C GLY A 106 -11.05 0.04 24.09
N ARG A 107 -12.38 0.11 23.91
CA ARG A 107 -13.06 0.85 22.83
C ARG A 107 -12.74 2.34 22.72
N PRO A 108 -12.81 3.16 23.79
CA PRO A 108 -12.71 4.61 23.63
C PRO A 108 -11.32 5.05 23.18
N VAL A 109 -10.26 4.51 23.81
CA VAL A 109 -8.87 4.83 23.48
C VAL A 109 -8.55 4.37 22.06
N ALA A 110 -8.90 3.12 21.75
CA ALA A 110 -8.70 2.56 20.41
C ALA A 110 -9.37 3.41 19.33
N TRP A 111 -10.63 3.81 19.54
CA TRP A 111 -11.36 4.63 18.58
C TRP A 111 -10.69 6.00 18.34
N VAL A 112 -10.26 6.71 19.39
CA VAL A 112 -9.58 8.00 19.26
C VAL A 112 -8.27 7.85 18.48
N THR A 113 -7.43 6.87 18.83
CA THR A 113 -6.16 6.64 18.13
C THR A 113 -6.38 6.24 16.67
N ARG A 114 -7.42 5.46 16.36
CA ARG A 114 -7.81 5.15 14.97
C ARG A 114 -8.18 6.41 14.18
N GLN A 115 -8.85 7.38 14.79
CA GLN A 115 -9.15 8.64 14.10
C GLN A 115 -7.89 9.45 13.79
N VAL A 116 -6.90 9.46 14.68
CA VAL A 116 -5.59 10.08 14.38
C VAL A 116 -4.97 9.46 13.13
N PHE A 117 -4.95 8.13 13.01
CA PHE A 117 -4.45 7.46 11.81
C PHE A 117 -5.28 7.77 10.55
N ASN A 118 -6.60 7.93 10.69
CA ASN A 118 -7.49 8.32 9.60
C ASN A 118 -7.27 9.77 9.14
N ILE A 119 -6.91 10.68 10.04
CA ILE A 119 -6.58 12.06 9.69
C ILE A 119 -5.23 12.11 8.97
N LEU A 120 -4.21 11.42 9.52
CA LEU A 120 -2.87 11.42 8.93
C LEU A 120 -2.83 10.88 7.50
N ARG A 121 -3.66 9.87 7.18
CA ARG A 121 -3.77 9.30 5.81
C ARG A 121 -4.62 10.14 4.86
N ALA A 122 -5.45 11.04 5.38
CA ALA A 122 -6.37 11.81 4.54
C ALA A 122 -5.64 12.89 3.75
N VAL A 123 -4.48 13.33 4.25
CA VAL A 123 -3.67 14.36 3.62
C VAL A 123 -2.66 13.71 2.67
N PRO A 124 -2.65 14.06 1.37
CA PRO A 124 -1.64 13.58 0.44
C PRO A 124 -0.22 13.99 0.84
N GLU A 125 0.76 13.13 0.58
CA GLU A 125 2.16 13.36 0.98
C GLU A 125 2.75 14.64 0.37
N VAL A 126 2.33 15.02 -0.85
CA VAL A 126 2.73 16.29 -1.48
C VAL A 126 2.28 17.50 -0.65
N ILE A 127 1.05 17.47 -0.13
CA ILE A 127 0.50 18.55 0.70
C ILE A 127 1.24 18.60 2.04
N LEU A 128 1.59 17.46 2.62
CA LEU A 128 2.43 17.40 3.82
C LEU A 128 3.82 17.98 3.56
N ALA A 129 4.44 17.68 2.41
CA ALA A 129 5.73 18.25 2.05
C ALA A 129 5.66 19.78 1.98
N LEU A 130 4.63 20.33 1.33
CA LEU A 130 4.39 21.77 1.29
C LEU A 130 4.21 22.37 2.70
N ALA A 131 3.50 21.67 3.59
CA ALA A 131 3.29 22.11 4.97
C ALA A 131 4.60 22.12 5.80
N PHE A 132 5.59 21.31 5.43
CA PHE A 132 6.90 21.25 6.10
C PHE A 132 7.93 22.25 5.53
N ILE A 133 7.65 22.91 4.39
CA ILE A 133 8.56 23.92 3.81
C ILE A 133 8.86 25.06 4.79
N PRO A 134 7.91 25.65 5.54
CA PRO A 134 8.25 26.72 6.49
C PRO A 134 9.23 26.30 7.59
N LEU A 135 9.31 25.00 7.89
CA LEU A 135 10.18 24.45 8.94
C LEU A 135 11.56 24.06 8.41
N PHE A 136 11.64 23.50 7.21
CA PHE A 136 12.87 22.90 6.67
C PHE A 136 13.34 23.49 5.33
N GLY A 137 12.56 24.37 4.72
CA GLY A 137 12.75 24.86 3.36
C GLY A 137 12.44 23.81 2.29
N LEU A 138 12.78 24.13 1.04
CA LEU A 138 12.76 23.21 -0.10
C LEU A 138 13.96 22.26 -0.03
N THR A 139 13.92 21.34 0.93
CA THR A 139 15.02 20.41 1.22
C THR A 139 14.52 18.96 1.32
N PRO A 140 15.42 17.96 1.18
CA PRO A 140 15.13 16.54 1.44
C PRO A 140 14.44 16.28 2.77
N MET A 141 14.75 17.09 3.79
CA MET A 141 14.17 16.94 5.12
C MET A 141 12.65 17.18 5.13
N ALA A 142 12.14 18.10 4.30
CA ALA A 142 10.70 18.29 4.14
C ALA A 142 10.04 17.01 3.56
N GLY A 143 10.69 16.36 2.59
CA GLY A 143 10.26 15.08 2.02
C GLY A 143 10.27 13.94 3.05
N VAL A 144 11.32 13.84 3.86
CA VAL A 144 11.42 12.86 4.95
C VAL A 144 10.27 12.99 5.94
N MET A 145 9.97 14.22 6.36
CA MET A 145 8.88 14.48 7.31
C MET A 145 7.50 14.23 6.69
N ALA A 146 7.30 14.60 5.44
CA ALA A 146 6.06 14.33 4.71
C ALA A 146 5.78 12.83 4.58
N ILE A 147 6.77 12.06 4.13
CA ILE A 147 6.67 10.60 4.01
C ILE A 147 6.49 9.97 5.38
N GLY A 148 7.24 10.43 6.39
CA GLY A 148 7.14 9.92 7.75
C GLY A 148 5.73 10.08 8.31
N VAL A 149 5.20 11.30 8.31
CA VAL A 149 3.85 11.59 8.84
C VAL A 149 2.76 10.84 8.08
N GLY A 150 2.79 10.83 6.74
CA GLY A 150 1.82 10.06 5.95
C GLY A 150 1.93 8.55 6.16
N SER A 151 3.15 8.05 6.38
CA SER A 151 3.40 6.63 6.66
C SER A 151 2.94 6.20 8.05
N ILE A 152 2.97 7.08 9.07
CA ILE A 152 2.42 6.78 10.42
C ILE A 152 0.96 6.35 10.32
N GLY A 153 0.14 7.12 9.58
CA GLY A 153 -1.29 6.83 9.45
C GLY A 153 -1.58 5.51 8.72
N THR A 154 -0.76 5.15 7.73
CA THR A 154 -0.92 3.91 6.96
C THR A 154 -0.45 2.69 7.77
N LEU A 155 0.78 2.73 8.28
CA LEU A 155 1.35 1.64 9.08
C LEU A 155 0.60 1.44 10.39
N GLY A 156 0.17 2.52 11.06
CA GLY A 156 -0.57 2.44 12.31
C GLY A 156 -1.87 1.64 12.16
N LYS A 157 -2.59 1.81 11.04
CA LYS A 157 -3.78 1.01 10.72
C LYS A 157 -3.48 -0.45 10.49
N LEU A 158 -2.51 -0.72 9.61
CA LEU A 158 -2.11 -2.09 9.28
C LEU A 158 -1.66 -2.82 10.55
N PHE A 159 -0.87 -2.17 11.40
CA PHE A 159 -0.38 -2.77 12.63
C PHE A 159 -1.46 -3.02 13.67
N TYR A 160 -2.45 -2.13 13.85
CA TYR A 160 -3.50 -2.43 14.82
C TYR A 160 -4.44 -3.54 14.33
N GLU A 161 -4.66 -3.67 13.02
CA GLU A 161 -5.43 -4.80 12.46
C GLU A 161 -4.70 -6.12 12.73
N ILE A 162 -3.37 -6.14 12.60
CA ILE A 162 -2.53 -7.28 12.99
C ILE A 162 -2.66 -7.56 14.49
N HIS A 163 -2.66 -6.52 15.34
CA HIS A 163 -2.84 -6.67 16.78
C HIS A 163 -4.22 -7.23 17.15
N GLU A 164 -5.27 -6.87 16.41
CA GLU A 164 -6.61 -7.39 16.62
C GLU A 164 -6.76 -8.85 16.15
N GLY A 165 -5.93 -9.26 15.18
CA GLY A 165 -5.84 -10.63 14.68
C GLY A 165 -5.04 -11.60 15.55
N ILE A 166 -4.54 -11.18 16.72
CA ILE A 166 -3.73 -12.05 17.60
C ILE A 166 -4.57 -13.24 18.11
N LYS A 167 -4.04 -14.45 17.97
CA LYS A 167 -4.69 -15.68 18.46
C LYS A 167 -4.59 -15.77 19.98
N THR A 168 -5.69 -16.12 20.66
CA THR A 168 -5.74 -16.17 22.13
C THR A 168 -5.01 -17.37 22.73
N GLY A 169 -4.91 -18.51 22.02
CA GLY A 169 -4.30 -19.75 22.54
C GLY A 169 -2.90 -19.58 23.16
N PRO A 170 -1.92 -18.95 22.46
CA PRO A 170 -0.60 -18.65 23.05
C PRO A 170 -0.65 -17.73 24.28
N LEU A 171 -1.64 -16.85 24.39
CA LEU A 171 -1.83 -16.01 25.58
C LEU A 171 -2.39 -16.82 26.74
N GLU A 172 -3.39 -17.66 26.50
CA GLU A 172 -3.99 -18.55 27.52
C GLU A 172 -2.95 -19.54 28.06
N ALA A 173 -2.09 -20.09 27.20
CA ALA A 173 -0.99 -20.96 27.62
C ALA A 173 0.04 -20.21 28.49
N ALA A 174 0.34 -18.95 28.17
CA ALA A 174 1.21 -18.11 29.00
C ALA A 174 0.55 -17.79 30.35
N ASP A 175 -0.75 -17.52 30.36
CA ASP A 175 -1.52 -17.27 31.60
C ASP A 175 -1.57 -18.52 32.49
N ALA A 176 -1.68 -19.73 31.91
CA ALA A 176 -1.72 -21.00 32.62
C ALA A 176 -0.41 -21.33 33.38
N VAL A 177 0.75 -20.85 32.90
CA VAL A 177 2.04 -21.01 33.58
C VAL A 177 2.36 -19.86 34.55
N GLY A 178 1.38 -18.98 34.81
CA GLY A 178 1.54 -17.84 35.73
C GLY A 178 2.40 -16.71 35.17
N ALA A 179 2.46 -16.54 33.84
CA ALA A 179 3.24 -15.47 33.23
C ALA A 179 2.73 -14.08 33.64
N SER A 180 3.66 -13.19 33.99
CA SER A 180 3.37 -11.76 34.18
C SER A 180 2.91 -11.10 32.87
N ARG A 181 2.24 -9.94 32.97
CA ARG A 181 1.80 -9.17 31.78
C ARG A 181 2.93 -8.88 30.79
N LEU A 182 4.13 -8.59 31.28
CA LEU A 182 5.29 -8.31 30.42
C LEU A 182 5.79 -9.58 29.71
N GLN A 183 5.80 -10.73 30.39
CA GLN A 183 6.13 -12.01 29.78
C GLN A 183 5.08 -12.40 28.73
N ARG A 184 3.79 -12.22 29.03
CA ARG A 184 2.69 -12.43 28.09
C ARG A 184 2.83 -11.58 26.83
N MET A 185 3.19 -10.30 26.96
CA MET A 185 3.41 -9.41 25.82
C MET A 185 4.64 -9.84 25.00
N ARG A 186 5.76 -10.09 25.67
CA ARG A 186 7.04 -10.42 25.04
C ARG A 186 7.05 -11.77 24.34
N TRP A 187 6.37 -12.78 24.90
CA TRP A 187 6.41 -14.15 24.41
C TRP A 187 5.12 -14.61 23.73
N GLY A 188 3.98 -14.02 24.09
CA GLY A 188 2.69 -14.31 23.47
C GLY A 188 2.40 -13.40 22.28
N VAL A 189 2.54 -12.07 22.45
CA VAL A 189 2.08 -11.09 21.44
C VAL A 189 3.15 -10.77 20.40
N ILE A 190 4.31 -10.26 20.83
CA ILE A 190 5.36 -9.75 19.94
C ILE A 190 5.77 -10.79 18.86
N PRO A 191 6.00 -12.08 19.18
CA PRO A 191 6.41 -13.08 18.18
C PRO A 191 5.31 -13.42 17.16
N GLN A 192 4.04 -13.16 17.46
CA GLN A 192 2.94 -13.37 16.52
C GLN A 192 2.87 -12.24 15.49
N VAL A 193 3.08 -11.00 15.91
CA VAL A 193 2.84 -9.81 15.08
C VAL A 193 4.07 -9.35 14.31
N THR A 194 5.29 -9.61 14.83
CA THR A 194 6.55 -9.09 14.27
C THR A 194 6.80 -9.45 12.79
N PRO A 195 6.57 -10.71 12.35
CA PRO A 195 6.85 -11.07 10.95
C PRO A 195 5.98 -10.30 9.95
N GLU A 196 4.71 -10.11 10.29
CA GLU A 196 3.74 -9.41 9.44
C GLU A 196 3.99 -7.90 9.48
N MET A 197 4.23 -7.33 10.66
CA MET A 197 4.59 -5.91 10.81
C MET A 197 5.85 -5.56 10.01
N THR A 198 6.88 -6.42 10.06
CA THR A 198 8.13 -6.19 9.31
C THR A 198 7.91 -6.31 7.80
N SER A 199 7.04 -7.22 7.38
CA SER A 199 6.64 -7.33 5.97
C SER A 199 5.98 -6.04 5.46
N PHE A 200 5.11 -5.44 6.27
CA PHE A 200 4.49 -4.15 5.94
C PHE A 200 5.46 -2.96 6.02
N LEU A 201 6.44 -2.96 6.93
CA LEU A 201 7.50 -1.94 6.95
C LEU A 201 8.31 -1.96 5.65
N LEU A 202 8.74 -3.15 5.22
CA LEU A 202 9.50 -3.32 3.97
C LEU A 202 8.67 -2.92 2.75
N TYR A 203 7.39 -3.29 2.73
CA TYR A 203 6.47 -2.83 1.68
C TYR A 203 6.31 -1.30 1.68
N ARG A 204 6.13 -0.69 2.84
CA ARG A 204 5.96 0.76 2.93
C ARG A 204 7.23 1.51 2.55
N PHE A 205 8.39 0.99 2.89
CA PHE A 205 9.68 1.53 2.44
C PHE A 205 9.77 1.57 0.91
N GLU A 206 9.43 0.49 0.22
CA GLU A 206 9.41 0.41 -1.24
C GLU A 206 8.42 1.42 -1.87
N VAL A 207 7.21 1.52 -1.31
CA VAL A 207 6.22 2.52 -1.72
C VAL A 207 6.75 3.94 -1.49
N ASN A 208 7.44 4.18 -0.37
CA ASN A 208 8.00 5.47 -0.01
C ASN A 208 9.12 5.90 -0.96
N ILE A 209 9.86 4.98 -1.57
CA ILE A 209 10.86 5.32 -2.61
C ILE A 209 10.15 5.93 -3.81
N ARG A 210 9.07 5.32 -4.28
CA ARG A 210 8.27 5.89 -5.38
C ARG A 210 7.67 7.24 -4.99
N ALA A 211 7.15 7.37 -3.77
CA ALA A 211 6.60 8.62 -3.30
C ALA A 211 7.66 9.73 -3.22
N SER A 212 8.89 9.41 -2.77
CA SER A 212 9.99 10.37 -2.71
C SER A 212 10.36 10.93 -4.09
N ALA A 213 10.29 10.12 -5.15
CA ALA A 213 10.50 10.60 -6.51
C ALA A 213 9.39 11.59 -6.95
N VAL A 214 8.14 11.37 -6.54
CA VAL A 214 7.04 12.32 -6.79
C VAL A 214 7.25 13.61 -5.98
N LEU A 215 7.68 13.51 -4.72
CA LEU A 215 7.99 14.68 -3.90
C LEU A 215 9.17 15.49 -4.45
N GLY A 216 10.14 14.84 -5.10
CA GLY A 216 11.20 15.54 -5.81
C GLY A 216 10.68 16.48 -6.89
N LEU A 217 9.55 16.17 -7.54
CA LEU A 217 8.95 17.06 -8.55
C LEU A 217 8.54 18.42 -7.98
N VAL A 218 8.21 18.48 -6.68
CA VAL A 218 7.84 19.72 -5.97
C VAL A 218 9.02 20.38 -5.24
N GLY A 219 10.24 19.90 -5.47
CA GLY A 219 11.47 20.49 -4.90
C GLY A 219 11.89 19.91 -3.55
N ALA A 220 11.40 18.72 -3.17
CA ALA A 220 11.82 18.03 -1.96
C ALA A 220 13.14 17.23 -2.12
N GLY A 221 13.93 17.48 -3.17
CA GLY A 221 15.20 16.80 -3.44
C GLY A 221 15.06 15.43 -4.11
N GLY A 222 16.18 14.71 -4.24
CA GLY A 222 16.25 13.39 -4.88
C GLY A 222 16.03 13.41 -6.40
N ILE A 223 15.98 12.21 -7.00
CA ILE A 223 15.95 12.02 -8.46
C ILE A 223 14.76 12.69 -9.14
N GLY A 224 13.62 12.82 -8.44
CA GLY A 224 12.46 13.53 -8.95
C GLY A 224 12.77 15.00 -9.28
N SER A 225 13.64 15.65 -8.51
CA SER A 225 14.03 17.04 -8.75
C SER A 225 14.82 17.19 -10.05
N ASP A 226 15.75 16.26 -10.32
CA ASP A 226 16.52 16.25 -11.57
C ASP A 226 15.64 15.93 -12.78
N ILE A 227 14.73 14.94 -12.67
CA ILE A 227 13.80 14.59 -13.74
C ILE A 227 12.87 15.78 -14.05
N SER A 228 12.31 16.43 -13.02
CA SER A 228 11.44 17.60 -13.19
C SER A 228 12.16 18.72 -13.92
N GLN A 229 13.39 19.03 -13.51
CA GLN A 229 14.22 20.05 -14.16
C GLN A 229 14.55 19.68 -15.62
N ALA A 230 14.95 18.44 -15.89
CA ALA A 230 15.24 17.97 -17.24
C ALA A 230 14.02 18.11 -18.16
N LEU A 231 12.83 17.72 -17.68
CA LEU A 231 11.58 17.90 -18.42
C LEU A 231 11.24 19.37 -18.67
N LEU A 232 11.43 20.24 -17.66
CA LEU A 232 11.20 21.69 -17.78
C LEU A 232 12.10 22.32 -18.86
N PHE A 233 13.37 21.92 -18.91
CA PHE A 233 14.33 22.40 -19.91
C PHE A 233 14.31 21.61 -21.23
N LYS A 234 13.38 20.66 -21.39
CA LYS A 234 13.27 19.76 -22.56
C LYS A 234 14.57 18.99 -22.84
N ASP A 235 15.33 18.73 -21.80
CA ASP A 235 16.45 17.80 -21.83
C ASP A 235 15.91 16.36 -21.72
N TRP A 236 15.47 15.85 -22.87
CA TRP A 236 14.86 14.52 -22.95
C TRP A 236 15.86 13.42 -22.61
N GLY A 237 17.15 13.59 -22.91
CA GLY A 237 18.18 12.59 -22.63
C GLY A 237 18.36 12.35 -21.13
N THR A 238 18.52 13.43 -20.37
CA THR A 238 18.61 13.37 -18.90
C THR A 238 17.32 12.86 -18.27
N ALA A 239 16.15 13.29 -18.77
CA ALA A 239 14.86 12.82 -18.27
C ALA A 239 14.65 11.30 -18.52
N GLY A 240 15.02 10.82 -19.71
CA GLY A 240 14.96 9.41 -20.10
C GLY A 240 15.90 8.53 -19.28
N LEU A 241 17.14 8.98 -19.09
CA LEU A 241 18.12 8.28 -18.25
C LEU A 241 17.67 8.24 -16.78
N GLY A 242 17.17 9.36 -16.25
CA GLY A 242 16.61 9.44 -14.90
C GLY A 242 15.45 8.47 -14.70
N LEU A 243 14.54 8.37 -15.68
CA LEU A 243 13.44 7.40 -15.65
C LEU A 243 13.94 5.95 -15.60
N ILE A 244 14.94 5.58 -16.40
CA ILE A 244 15.56 4.24 -16.36
C ILE A 244 16.15 3.98 -14.98
N ILE A 245 16.89 4.94 -14.42
CA ILE A 245 17.52 4.80 -13.10
C ILE A 245 16.46 4.61 -12.01
N VAL A 246 15.34 5.34 -12.05
CA VAL A 246 14.21 5.12 -11.12
C VAL A 246 13.64 3.71 -11.26
N VAL A 247 13.37 3.26 -12.49
CA VAL A 247 12.79 1.92 -12.74
C VAL A 247 13.74 0.82 -12.25
N VAL A 248 15.00 0.87 -12.66
CA VAL A 248 16.01 -0.12 -12.26
C VAL A 248 16.25 -0.07 -10.75
N GLY A 249 16.40 1.12 -10.18
CA GLY A 249 16.63 1.30 -8.74
C GLY A 249 15.46 0.78 -7.90
N THR A 250 14.22 1.06 -8.30
CA THR A 250 13.02 0.56 -7.58
C THR A 250 12.88 -0.96 -7.70
N ILE A 251 13.16 -1.57 -8.87
CA ILE A 251 13.16 -3.03 -9.05
C ILE A 251 14.21 -3.71 -8.18
N ILE A 252 15.43 -3.13 -8.10
CA ILE A 252 16.49 -3.67 -7.24
C ILE A 252 16.05 -3.66 -5.78
N VAL A 253 15.52 -2.53 -5.30
CA VAL A 253 15.08 -2.42 -3.90
C VAL A 253 13.90 -3.35 -3.60
N ASP A 254 12.93 -3.48 -4.51
CA ASP A 254 11.82 -4.43 -4.35
C ASP A 254 12.32 -5.88 -4.30
N THR A 255 13.25 -6.25 -5.19
CA THR A 255 13.83 -7.60 -5.20
C THR A 255 14.53 -7.94 -3.88
N ILE A 256 15.33 -7.00 -3.35
CA ILE A 256 16.00 -7.14 -2.04
C ILE A 256 14.96 -7.23 -0.92
N SER A 257 13.98 -6.33 -0.91
CA SER A 257 12.91 -6.27 0.11
C SER A 257 12.07 -7.57 0.13
N GLY A 258 11.75 -8.11 -1.05
CA GLY A 258 11.05 -9.38 -1.20
C GLY A 258 11.88 -10.56 -0.72
N ALA A 259 13.19 -10.58 -0.96
CA ALA A 259 14.09 -11.62 -0.46
C ALA A 259 14.17 -11.61 1.09
N VAL A 260 14.27 -10.42 1.69
CA VAL A 260 14.25 -10.26 3.15
C VAL A 260 12.90 -10.70 3.73
N ARG A 261 11.79 -10.26 3.12
CA ARG A 261 10.43 -10.64 3.53
C ARG A 261 10.22 -12.15 3.51
N ARG A 262 10.67 -12.83 2.45
CA ARG A 262 10.58 -14.30 2.35
C ARG A 262 11.27 -14.97 3.52
N ARG A 263 12.50 -14.57 3.88
CA ARG A 263 13.25 -15.15 5.01
C ARG A 263 12.55 -14.95 6.36
N ILE A 264 11.87 -13.81 6.55
CA ILE A 264 11.13 -13.51 7.79
C ILE A 264 9.88 -14.40 7.92
N VAL A 265 9.18 -14.67 6.80
CA VAL A 265 7.93 -15.44 6.80
C VAL A 265 8.17 -16.96 6.74
N SER A 266 9.17 -17.43 5.98
CA SER A 266 9.41 -18.87 5.76
C SER A 266 9.91 -19.62 7.00
N GLY A 267 10.31 -18.93 8.07
CA GLY A 267 10.64 -19.54 9.35
C GLY A 267 9.47 -20.25 10.08
N ARG A 268 8.23 -20.17 9.57
CA ARG A 268 7.04 -20.78 10.19
C ARG A 268 6.47 -22.01 9.47
N GLN A 269 6.80 -22.27 8.21
CA GLN A 269 6.15 -23.36 7.44
C GLN A 269 6.73 -24.75 7.74
N SER A 270 7.90 -24.85 8.36
CA SER A 270 8.55 -26.15 8.63
C SER A 270 8.03 -26.88 9.88
N ALA A 271 7.12 -26.29 10.66
CA ALA A 271 6.67 -26.86 11.94
C ALA A 271 5.26 -27.51 11.91
N THR A 272 4.54 -27.45 10.78
CA THR A 272 3.14 -27.92 10.71
C THR A 272 2.92 -29.13 9.79
N THR A 273 3.95 -29.63 9.10
CA THR A 273 3.79 -30.75 8.13
C THR A 273 4.30 -32.11 8.62
N THR A 274 4.66 -32.26 9.89
CA THR A 274 5.12 -33.56 10.43
C THR A 274 4.43 -33.88 11.75
N THR A 275 3.14 -34.19 11.70
CA THR A 275 2.47 -35.12 12.65
C THR A 275 1.03 -35.38 12.22
N GLU A 276 0.85 -36.22 11.21
CA GLU A 276 -0.30 -37.13 11.19
C GLU A 276 0.24 -38.54 10.87
N PRO A 277 0.41 -39.43 11.86
CA PRO A 277 0.39 -40.84 11.56
C PRO A 277 -1.04 -41.18 11.16
N GLU A 278 -1.20 -41.56 9.89
CA GLU A 278 -2.38 -42.18 9.31
C GLU A 278 -2.81 -43.36 10.19
N LEU A 279 -3.74 -43.10 11.12
CA LEU A 279 -4.47 -44.14 11.85
C LEU A 279 -5.42 -44.79 10.85
N ALA A 280 -4.92 -45.83 10.19
CA ALA A 280 -5.69 -46.76 9.38
C ALA A 280 -6.75 -47.45 10.27
N ILE A 281 -7.89 -46.78 10.45
CA ILE A 281 -9.15 -47.42 10.81
C ILE A 281 -9.73 -48.02 9.52
N THR A 282 -9.28 -49.24 9.23
CA THR A 282 -10.00 -50.24 8.44
C THR A 282 -9.97 -51.48 9.32
N GLY A 283 -11.05 -51.93 9.93
CA GLY A 283 -12.38 -52.12 9.36
C GLY A 283 -12.72 -53.58 9.64
N GLY A 284 -13.16 -53.86 10.88
CA GLY A 284 -13.84 -55.12 11.15
C GLY A 284 -15.24 -55.02 10.58
N VAL A 285 -15.56 -55.88 9.60
CA VAL A 285 -16.90 -56.44 9.28
C VAL A 285 -16.72 -57.39 8.06
N LEU A 286 -17.04 -58.67 8.27
CA LEU A 286 -17.30 -59.78 7.33
C LEU A 286 -16.11 -60.62 6.81
N GLY A 287 -16.10 -61.89 7.28
CA GLY A 287 -15.25 -62.99 6.84
C GLY A 287 -15.18 -64.07 7.90
#